data_AF-A0A0Q7FPL1-F1
#
_entry.id   AF-A0A0Q7FPL1-F1
#
_cell.length_a   1.000
_cell.length_b   1.000
_cell.length_c   1.000
_cell.angle_alpha   90.00
_cell.angle_beta   90.00
_cell.angle_gamma   90.00
#
_symmetry.space_group_name_H-M   'P 1'
#
loop_
_entity.id
_entity.type
_entity.pdbx_description
1 polymer ?
#
loop_
_entity_poly.entity_id
_entity_poly.type
_entity_poly.pdbx_seq_one_letter_code
_entity_poly.pdbx_strand_id
1 'polypeptide(L)' 'MKPSKLFRNDIRQTRSLVDAGITSAKNAIRQSKALDLPVTYIKNDVIYVEDKSGVKQQGTIVRKEQPKNLIKGMILRAKQ' A
#
# COMPACT_ATOMS: atom_id res chain seq x y z
N MET A 1 -26.01 -28.99 14.29
CA MET A 1 -24.96 -28.11 14.86
C MET A 1 -24.90 -26.83 14.04
N LYS A 2 -24.96 -25.65 14.67
CA LYS A 2 -24.77 -24.37 13.96
C LYS A 2 -23.29 -24.27 13.54
N PRO A 3 -22.96 -23.86 12.30
CA PRO A 3 -21.57 -23.67 11.91
C PRO A 3 -20.95 -22.58 12.79
N SER A 4 -19.88 -22.92 13.51
CA SER A 4 -19.07 -21.97 14.25
C SER A 4 -18.50 -20.97 13.24
N LYS A 5 -18.68 -19.67 13.53
CA LYS A 5 -18.13 -18.57 12.72
C LYS A 5 -16.59 -18.62 12.74
N LEU A 6 -16.00 -19.40 11.84
CA LEU A 6 -14.55 -19.51 11.68
C LEU A 6 -13.91 -18.18 11.23
N PHE A 7 -14.68 -17.34 10.54
CA PHE A 7 -14.23 -16.08 9.93
C PHE A 7 -14.03 -14.89 10.91
N ARG A 8 -14.04 -15.10 12.23
CA ARG A 8 -13.87 -13.99 13.21
C ARG A 8 -12.45 -13.81 13.74
N ASN A 9 -11.52 -14.73 13.45
CA ASN A 9 -10.14 -14.65 13.92
C ASN A 9 -9.21 -13.86 12.98
N ASP A 10 -9.64 -13.59 11.74
CA ASP A 10 -8.81 -12.97 10.70
C ASP A 10 -8.44 -11.52 11.04
N ILE A 11 -9.33 -10.78 11.72
CA ILE A 11 -9.12 -9.35 12.05
C ILE A 11 -7.82 -9.15 12.85
N ARG A 12 -7.49 -10.07 13.76
CA ARG A 12 -6.30 -9.95 14.62
C ARG A 12 -5.02 -10.25 13.84
N GLN A 13 -5.09 -11.23 12.93
CA GLN A 13 -3.97 -11.58 12.05
C GLN A 13 -3.71 -10.47 11.02
N THR A 14 -4.76 -9.90 10.43
CA THR A 14 -4.64 -8.74 9.52
C THR A 14 -4.04 -7.54 10.22
N ARG A 15 -4.45 -7.23 11.46
CA ARG A 15 -3.83 -6.15 12.26
C ARG A 15 -2.35 -6.40 12.52
N SER A 16 -1.99 -7.62 12.92
CA SER A 16 -0.58 -7.99 13.15
C SER A 16 0.28 -7.81 11.89
N LEU A 17 -0.25 -8.14 10.71
CA LEU A 17 0.45 -7.94 9.45
C LEU A 17 0.63 -6.44 9.12
N VAL A 18 -0.40 -5.64 9.36
CA VAL A 18 -0.33 -4.17 9.21
C VAL A 18 0.72 -3.58 10.15
N ASP A 19 0.72 -3.98 11.43
CA ASP A 19 1.65 -3.49 12.44
C ASP A 19 3.11 -3.88 12.12
N ALA A 20 3.31 -5.12 11.64
CA ALA A 20 4.61 -5.58 11.16
C ALA A 20 5.08 -4.76 9.96
N GLY A 21 4.18 -4.48 9.00
CA GLY A 21 4.46 -3.62 7.85
C GLY A 21 4.86 -2.21 8.26
N ILE A 22 4.14 -1.59 9.19
CA ILE A 22 4.45 -0.25 9.72
C ILE A 22 5.83 -0.24 10.39
N THR A 23 6.13 -1.26 11.20
CA THR A 23 7.41 -1.35 11.93
C THR A 23 8.58 -1.54 10.97
N SER A 24 8.43 -2.42 9.98
CA SER A 24 9.42 -2.65 8.93
C SER A 24 9.70 -1.37 8.13
N ALA A 25 8.64 -0.66 7.72
CA ALA A 25 8.77 0.60 6.99
C ALA A 25 9.50 1.68 7.81
N LYS A 26 9.16 1.84 9.10
CA LYS A 26 9.86 2.78 9.99
C LYS A 26 11.35 2.48 10.11
N ASN A 27 11.71 1.20 10.25
CA ASN A 27 13.11 0.78 10.34
C ASN A 27 13.85 1.05 9.02
N ALA A 28 13.24 0.75 7.88
CA ALA A 28 13.82 1.01 6.57
C ALA A 28 14.06 2.51 6.34
N ILE A 29 13.10 3.36 6.72
CA ILE A 29 13.26 4.83 6.64
C ILE A 29 14.40 5.29 7.55
N ARG A 30 14.46 4.80 8.79
CA ARG A 30 15.53 5.17 9.74
C ARG A 30 16.91 4.75 9.22
N GLN A 31 17.04 3.54 8.70
CA GLN A 31 18.29 3.05 8.11
C GLN A 31 18.68 3.85 6.87
N SER A 32 17.72 4.14 5.99
CA SER A 32 17.95 4.95 4.80
C SER A 32 18.45 6.35 5.18
N LYS A 33 17.83 7.00 6.18
CA LYS A 33 18.28 8.29 6.71
C LYS A 33 19.67 8.23 7.34
N ALA A 34 19.98 7.17 8.08
CA ALA A 34 21.30 6.99 8.68
C ALA A 34 22.42 6.76 7.63
N LEU A 35 22.07 6.12 6.51
CA LEU A 35 22.95 5.88 5.37
C LEU A 35 22.85 6.98 4.31
N ASP A 36 22.14 8.06 4.60
CA ASP A 36 22.04 9.20 3.70
C ASP A 36 21.48 8.84 2.30
N LEU A 37 20.61 7.83 2.26
CA LEU A 37 19.95 7.33 1.06
C LEU A 37 18.62 8.06 0.83
N PRO A 38 18.24 8.29 -0.44
CA PRO A 38 16.98 8.93 -0.78
C PRO A 38 15.79 8.05 -0.38
N VAL A 39 14.79 8.66 0.25
CA VAL A 39 13.54 7.99 0.68
C VAL A 39 12.41 8.40 -0.25
N THR A 40 11.75 7.41 -0.85
CA THR A 40 10.59 7.65 -1.71
C THR A 40 9.29 7.38 -0.94
N TYR A 41 8.32 8.29 -1.03
CA TYR A 41 7.01 8.11 -0.42
C TYR A 41 5.90 8.70 -1.30
N ILE A 42 4.68 8.24 -1.05
CA ILE A 42 3.48 8.68 -1.77
C ILE A 42 2.66 9.58 -0.85
N LYS A 43 2.28 10.76 -1.34
CA LYS A 43 1.37 11.68 -0.64
C LYS A 43 0.45 12.33 -1.66
N ASN A 44 -0.86 12.35 -1.41
CA ASN A 44 -1.86 12.94 -2.32
C ASN A 44 -1.73 12.46 -3.78
N ASP A 45 -1.52 11.15 -4.00
CA ASP A 45 -1.29 10.54 -5.32
C ASP A 45 -0.05 11.03 -6.08
N VAL A 46 0.86 11.70 -5.39
CA VAL A 46 2.13 12.18 -5.92
C VAL A 46 3.26 11.42 -5.25
N ILE A 47 4.25 11.02 -6.05
CA ILE A 47 5.49 10.39 -5.61
C ILE A 47 6.49 11.48 -5.29
N TYR A 48 6.97 11.47 -4.04
CA TYR A 48 7.99 12.36 -3.53
C TYR A 48 9.26 11.57 -3.23
N VAL A 49 10.40 12.19 -3.49
CA VAL A 49 11.73 11.71 -3.11
C VAL A 49 12.33 12.71 -2.16
N GLU A 50 12.60 12.29 -0.93
CA GLU A 50 13.33 13.05 0.08
C GLU A 50 14.80 12.64 0.03
N ASP A 51 15.66 13.60 -0.28
CA ASP A 51 17.11 13.46 -0.26
C ASP A 51 17.68 14.52 0.70
N LYS A 52 18.99 14.50 0.97
CA LYS A 52 19.67 15.48 1.83
C LYS A 52 19.43 16.93 1.46
N SER A 53 19.25 17.20 0.18
CA SER A 53 19.03 18.56 -0.35
C SER A 53 17.58 19.02 -0.22
N GLY A 54 16.68 18.17 0.29
CA GLY A 54 15.26 18.47 0.46
C GLY A 54 14.35 17.52 -0.30
N VAL A 55 13.05 17.82 -0.26
CA VAL A 55 12.00 17.01 -0.89
C VAL A 55 11.80 17.45 -2.33
N LYS A 56 11.91 16.50 -3.27
CA LYS A 56 11.62 16.69 -4.69
C LYS A 56 10.40 15.89 -5.11
N GLN A 57 9.60 16.44 -6.02
CA GLN A 57 8.48 15.75 -6.63
C GLN A 57 8.98 14.96 -7.84
N GLN A 58 8.71 13.64 -7.89
CA GLN A 58 9.17 12.77 -8.97
C GLN A 58 8.08 12.47 -10.00
N GLY A 59 6.80 12.55 -9.63
CA GLY A 59 5.69 12.38 -10.57
C GLY A 59 4.34 12.09 -9.90
N THR A 60 3.31 11.87 -10.72
CA THR A 60 1.95 11.52 -10.26
C THR A 60 1.67 10.05 -10.52
N ILE A 61 0.98 9.40 -9.60
CA ILE A 61 0.54 8.00 -9.77
C ILE A 61 -0.55 7.97 -10.84
N VAL A 62 -0.28 7.30 -11.96
CA VAL A 62 -1.31 6.96 -12.94
C VAL A 62 -2.15 5.84 -12.35
N ARG A 63 -3.24 6.20 -11.65
CA ARG A 63 -4.24 5.22 -11.22
C ARG A 63 -4.91 4.67 -12.47
N LYS A 64 -4.75 3.37 -12.75
CA LYS A 64 -5.61 2.69 -13.74
C LYS A 64 -7.03 2.81 -13.21
N GLU A 65 -7.92 3.42 -13.99
CA GLU A 65 -9.32 3.53 -13.62
C GLU A 65 -9.89 2.12 -13.37
N GLN A 66 -10.38 1.88 -12.15
CA GLN A 66 -11.19 0.70 -11.92
C GLN A 66 -12.52 0.87 -12.67
N PRO A 67 -13.02 -0.18 -13.35
CA PRO A 67 -14.30 -0.09 -14.03
C PRO A 67 -15.40 0.23 -13.00
N LYS A 68 -16.02 1.40 -13.13
CA LYS A 68 -17.03 1.91 -12.20
C LYS A 68 -18.33 1.10 -12.19
N ASN A 69 -18.56 0.29 -13.23
CA ASN A 69 -19.80 -0.46 -13.45
C ASN A 69 -19.59 -1.97 -13.31
N LEU A 70 -19.09 -2.43 -12.16
CA LEU A 70 -19.03 -3.87 -11.85
C LEU A 70 -20.38 -4.33 -11.30
N ILE A 71 -21.17 -5.02 -12.11
CA ILE A 71 -22.42 -5.67 -11.68
C ILE A 71 -22.07 -7.07 -11.14
N LYS A 72 -22.71 -7.49 -10.05
CA LYS A 72 -22.54 -8.85 -9.49
C LYS A 72 -22.87 -9.90 -10.56
N GLY A 73 -21.90 -10.75 -10.91
CA GLY A 73 -22.05 -11.77 -11.96
C GLY A 73 -21.40 -11.42 -13.30
N MET A 74 -20.78 -10.23 -13.43
CA MET A 74 -20.10 -9.83 -14.66
C MET A 74 -18.77 -10.55 -14.81
N ILE A 75 -18.57 -11.25 -15.94
CA ILE A 75 -17.31 -11.92 -16.28
C ILE A 75 -16.45 -10.95 -17.08
N LEU A 76 -15.30 -10.56 -16.51
CA LEU A 76 -14.30 -9.75 -17.21
C LEU A 76 -13.61 -10.62 -18.27
N ARG A 77 -13.91 -10.37 -19.55
CA ARG A 77 -13.13 -10.92 -20.66
C ARG A 77 -11.97 -9.96 -20.93
N ALA A 78 -10.74 -10.40 -20.68
CA ALA A 78 -9.57 -9.67 -21.16
C ALA A 78 -9.60 -9.69 -22.69
N LYS A 79 -9.54 -8.51 -23.32
CA LYS A 79 -9.49 -8.38 -24.77
C LYS A 79 -8.11 -8.88 -25.24
N GLN A 80 -8.12 -9.86 -26.15
CA GLN A 80 -6.92 -10.32 -26.88
C GLN A 80 -6.41 -9.22 -27.80
#